data_AF-A0A651H2F7-F1
#
_entry.id   AF-A0A651H2F7-F1
#
_cell.length_a   1.000
_cell.length_b   1.000
_cell.length_c   1.000
_cell.angle_alpha   90.00
_cell.angle_beta   90.00
_cell.angle_gamma   90.00
#
_symmetry.space_group_name_H-M   'P 1'
#
loop_
_entity.id
_entity.type
_entity.pdbx_description
1 polymer ?
#
loop_
_entity_poly.entity_id
_entity_poly.type
_entity_poly.pdbx_seq_one_letter_code
_entity_poly.pdbx_strand_id
1 'polypeptide(L)'
;MSPPPNASFNAATADLRPGVSLIEANAGTGKTHQLTHLVARLVARESVPLERILVVTYTEAATGELRQRLRDVLRDTARTADPAEAQRCREALGLFDRAAVHTIHGFCQRMLREFGHEAGVPADAEILTDPTPLSAEVVREFFARQIDHPATP
;
A
#
# COMPACT_ATOMS: atom_id res chain seq x y z
N MET A 1 -11.76 -0.48 27.49
CA MET A 1 -11.17 0.84 27.79
C MET A 1 -10.65 1.39 26.47
N SER A 2 -11.33 2.36 25.87
CA SER A 2 -10.87 2.97 24.61
C SER A 2 -9.62 3.81 24.87
N PRO A 3 -8.61 3.76 23.99
CA PRO A 3 -7.43 4.60 24.13
C PRO A 3 -7.85 6.09 24.04
N PRO A 4 -7.18 7.00 24.77
CA PRO A 4 -7.50 8.41 24.72
C PRO A 4 -7.30 8.95 23.29
N PRO A 5 -8.15 9.91 22.84
CA PRO A 5 -8.26 10.31 21.44
C PRO A 5 -6.98 10.96 20.85
N ASN A 6 -5.97 11.27 21.66
CA ASN A 6 -4.74 11.95 21.26
C ASN A 6 -3.45 11.24 21.73
N ALA A 7 -3.47 9.92 21.92
CA ALA A 7 -2.21 9.19 22.17
C ALA A 7 -1.41 9.09 20.87
N SER A 8 -0.24 9.72 20.81
CA SER A 8 0.72 9.55 19.71
C SER A 8 1.01 8.07 19.47
N PHE A 9 0.83 7.60 18.23
CA PHE A 9 1.08 6.21 17.87
C PHE A 9 2.56 5.86 18.10
N ASN A 10 2.81 4.74 18.77
CA ASN A 10 4.15 4.20 18.98
C ASN A 10 4.19 2.74 18.53
N ALA A 11 4.91 2.47 17.43
CA ALA A 11 5.06 1.13 16.86
C ALA A 11 5.58 0.09 17.86
N ALA A 12 6.37 0.49 18.85
CA ALA A 12 6.93 -0.43 19.84
C ALA A 12 5.88 -0.96 20.82
N THR A 13 4.83 -0.18 21.10
CA THR A 13 3.82 -0.49 22.13
C THR A 13 2.39 -0.53 21.59
N ALA A 14 2.19 -0.17 20.32
CA ALA A 14 0.90 -0.16 19.68
C ALA A 14 0.23 -1.54 19.79
N ASP A 15 -1.07 -1.49 20.04
CA ASP A 15 -1.90 -2.68 20.07
C ASP A 15 -2.11 -3.21 18.65
N LEU A 16 -1.85 -4.49 18.45
CA LEU A 16 -1.94 -5.16 17.14
C LEU A 16 -3.20 -6.01 17.01
N ARG A 17 -4.19 -5.81 17.89
CA ARG A 17 -5.49 -6.46 17.79
C ARG A 17 -6.11 -6.22 16.40
N PRO A 18 -6.80 -7.23 15.82
CA PRO A 18 -7.50 -7.07 14.55
C PRO A 18 -8.46 -5.88 14.61
N GLY A 19 -8.37 -5.00 13.63
CA GLY A 19 -9.20 -3.80 13.55
C GLY A 19 -8.56 -2.69 12.73
N VAL A 20 -9.18 -1.52 12.78
CA VAL A 20 -8.70 -0.31 12.10
C VAL A 20 -7.96 0.56 13.11
N SER A 21 -6.70 0.86 12.83
CA SER A 21 -5.92 1.84 13.57
C SER A 21 -5.70 3.07 12.68
N LEU A 22 -6.09 4.24 13.18
CA LEU A 22 -5.80 5.51 12.53
C LEU A 22 -4.57 6.14 13.19
N ILE A 23 -3.58 6.48 12.37
CA ILE A 23 -2.37 7.17 12.82
C ILE A 23 -2.39 8.56 12.21
N GLU A 24 -2.84 9.54 13.00
CA GLU A 24 -2.66 10.94 12.63
C GLU A 24 -1.19 11.31 12.78
N ALA A 25 -0.66 12.12 11.87
CA ALA A 25 0.56 12.79 12.21
C ALA A 25 0.81 14.10 11.44
N ASN A 26 1.62 14.96 12.07
CA ASN A 26 2.29 16.15 11.55
C ASN A 26 3.25 15.84 10.37
N ALA A 27 3.53 16.79 9.49
CA ALA A 27 4.79 16.78 8.74
C ALA A 27 5.96 16.73 9.74
N GLY A 28 6.99 15.92 9.48
CA GLY A 28 8.17 15.82 10.34
C GLY A 28 8.02 14.94 11.60
N THR A 29 6.87 14.33 11.89
CA THR A 29 6.66 13.55 13.14
C THR A 29 7.00 12.05 13.02
N GLY A 30 7.80 11.66 12.03
CA GLY A 30 8.30 10.28 11.94
C GLY A 30 7.29 9.22 11.50
N LYS A 31 6.19 9.57 10.80
CA LYS A 31 5.19 8.59 10.30
C LYS A 31 5.81 7.41 9.56
N THR A 32 6.65 7.71 8.58
CA THR A 32 7.33 6.70 7.77
C THR A 32 8.19 5.80 8.64
N HIS A 33 8.82 6.36 9.67
CA HIS A 33 9.60 5.60 10.65
C HIS A 33 8.71 4.69 11.50
N GLN A 34 7.59 5.20 12.02
CA GLN A 34 6.61 4.40 12.76
C GLN A 34 6.08 3.23 11.93
N LEU A 35 5.75 3.45 10.65
CA LEU A 35 5.26 2.41 9.77
C LEU A 35 6.31 1.30 9.54
N THR A 36 7.57 1.65 9.28
CA THR A 36 8.62 0.64 9.07
C THR A 36 8.93 -0.15 10.34
N HIS A 37 8.89 0.49 11.51
CA HIS A 37 9.05 -0.19 12.80
C HIS A 37 7.87 -1.10 13.12
N LEU A 38 6.65 -0.70 12.76
CA LEU A 38 5.46 -1.55 12.91
C LEU A 38 5.59 -2.83 12.08
N VAL A 39 5.97 -2.70 10.80
CA VAL A 39 6.17 -3.85 9.91
C VAL A 39 7.29 -4.75 10.44
N ALA A 40 8.42 -4.18 10.86
CA ALA A 40 9.50 -4.96 11.46
C ALA A 40 9.06 -5.68 12.73
N ARG A 41 8.23 -5.07 13.58
CA ARG A 41 7.65 -5.72 14.77
C ARG A 41 6.70 -6.86 14.40
N LEU A 42 5.87 -6.71 13.37
CA LEU A 42 4.99 -7.79 12.89
C LEU A 42 5.81 -9.01 12.43
N VAL A 43 6.92 -8.78 11.74
CA VAL A 43 7.84 -9.83 11.30
C VAL A 43 8.59 -10.44 12.50
N ALA A 44 9.24 -9.60 13.29
CA ALA A 44 10.13 -10.01 14.35
C ALA A 44 9.36 -10.66 15.50
N ARG A 45 8.31 -10.02 16.02
CA ARG A 45 7.63 -10.45 17.26
C ARG A 45 6.42 -11.32 17.00
N GLU A 46 5.56 -10.87 16.07
CA GLU A 46 4.30 -11.54 15.78
C GLU A 46 4.45 -12.70 14.77
N SER A 47 5.67 -12.93 14.28
CA SER A 47 6.00 -14.00 13.33
C SER A 47 5.18 -13.97 12.05
N VAL A 48 4.78 -12.77 11.60
CA VAL A 48 4.07 -12.57 10.34
C VAL A 48 5.09 -12.56 9.19
N PRO A 49 4.99 -13.45 8.19
CA PRO A 49 5.86 -13.40 7.02
C PRO A 49 5.75 -12.05 6.30
N LEU A 50 6.88 -11.47 5.89
CA LEU A 50 6.91 -10.14 5.27
C LEU A 50 6.03 -10.05 4.01
N GLU A 51 5.97 -11.10 3.22
CA GLU A 51 5.10 -11.20 2.03
C GLU A 51 3.59 -11.20 2.33
N ARG A 52 3.20 -11.40 3.60
CA ARG A 52 1.81 -11.31 4.07
C ARG A 52 1.44 -9.94 4.63
N ILE A 53 2.33 -8.96 4.52
CA ILE A 53 2.10 -7.59 4.99
C ILE A 53 2.04 -6.67 3.78
N LEU A 54 0.86 -6.13 3.49
CA LEU A 54 0.66 -5.14 2.41
C LEU A 54 0.93 -3.73 2.94
N VAL A 55 1.85 -3.03 2.29
CA VAL A 55 2.12 -1.61 2.51
C VAL A 55 1.85 -0.87 1.21
N VAL A 56 0.95 0.12 1.24
CA VAL A 56 0.63 0.96 0.07
C VAL A 56 0.91 2.43 0.34
N THR A 57 1.37 3.16 -0.68
CA THR A 57 1.61 4.61 -0.62
C THR A 57 1.22 5.29 -1.94
N TYR A 58 1.36 6.61 -2.03
CA TYR A 58 0.90 7.38 -3.18
C TYR A 58 1.90 7.42 -4.34
N THR A 59 3.20 7.55 -4.07
CA THR A 59 4.22 7.76 -5.12
C THR A 59 5.26 6.66 -5.17
N GLU A 60 5.83 6.43 -6.35
CA GLU A 60 6.94 5.48 -6.54
C GLU A 60 8.17 5.87 -5.71
N ALA A 61 8.45 7.17 -5.59
CA ALA A 61 9.52 7.68 -4.72
C ALA A 61 9.30 7.29 -3.25
N ALA A 62 8.07 7.42 -2.74
CA ALA A 62 7.72 7.01 -1.38
C ALA A 62 7.80 5.50 -1.18
N THR A 63 7.45 4.70 -2.21
CA THR A 63 7.65 3.24 -2.20
C THR A 63 9.14 2.90 -2.04
N GLY A 64 10.00 3.51 -2.86
CA GLY A 64 11.45 3.31 -2.80
C GLY A 64 12.05 3.66 -1.43
N GLU A 65 11.65 4.81 -0.90
CA GLU A 65 12.06 5.27 0.43
C GLU A 65 11.59 4.31 1.55
N LEU A 66 10.33 3.87 1.51
CA LEU A 66 9.78 2.92 2.47
C LEU A 66 10.51 1.57 2.42
N ARG A 67 10.79 1.05 1.22
CA ARG A 67 11.54 -0.20 1.03
C ARG A 67 12.94 -0.10 1.64
N GLN A 68 13.66 0.99 1.35
CA GLN A 68 15.00 1.19 1.89
C GLN A 68 14.98 1.25 3.43
N ARG A 69 14.11 2.09 4.01
CA ARG A 69 13.98 2.23 5.46
C ARG A 69 13.59 0.92 6.14
N LEU A 70 12.63 0.17 5.57
CA LEU A 70 12.21 -1.12 6.12
C LEU A 70 13.36 -2.14 6.11
N ARG A 71 14.14 -2.19 5.02
CA ARG A 71 15.32 -3.06 4.92
C ARG A 71 16.34 -2.74 6.00
N ASP A 72 16.58 -1.45 6.27
CA ASP A 72 17.52 -1.02 7.30
C ASP A 72 17.03 -1.37 8.70
N VAL A 73 15.76 -1.11 9.02
CA VAL A 73 15.15 -1.50 10.31
C VAL A 73 15.20 -3.01 10.54
N LEU A 74 14.89 -3.83 9.53
CA LEU A 74 15.01 -5.29 9.65
C LEU A 74 16.46 -5.73 9.89
N ARG A 75 17.44 -5.09 9.25
CA ARG A 75 18.87 -5.38 9.43
C ARG A 75 19.32 -5.03 10.85
N ASP A 76 18.91 -3.89 11.37
CA ASP A 76 19.26 -3.46 12.72
C ASP A 76 18.58 -4.34 13.77
N THR A 77 17.32 -4.71 13.55
CA THR A 77 16.59 -5.66 14.40
C THR A 77 17.27 -7.04 14.38
N ALA A 78 17.70 -7.54 13.21
CA ALA A 78 18.42 -8.80 13.09
C ALA A 78 19.77 -8.86 13.84
N ARG A 79 20.34 -7.69 14.19
CA ARG A 79 21.60 -7.58 14.94
C ARG A 79 21.39 -7.43 16.44
N THR A 80 20.25 -6.88 16.87
CA THR A 80 20.03 -6.40 18.24
C THR A 80 18.95 -7.17 19.00
N ALA A 81 18.06 -7.85 18.28
CA ALA A 81 16.98 -8.63 18.88
C ALA A 81 17.45 -10.00 19.40
N ASP A 82 16.56 -10.71 20.10
CA ASP A 82 16.84 -12.08 20.54
C ASP A 82 17.04 -13.04 19.34
N PRO A 83 17.64 -14.23 19.55
CA PRO A 83 17.98 -15.12 18.44
C PRO A 83 16.80 -15.52 17.54
N ALA A 84 15.58 -15.65 18.09
CA ALA A 84 14.41 -16.07 17.34
C ALA A 84 13.85 -14.92 16.49
N GLU A 85 13.72 -13.72 17.07
CA GLU A 85 13.34 -12.50 16.36
C GLU A 85 14.36 -12.18 15.26
N ALA A 86 15.65 -12.28 15.58
CA ALA A 86 16.74 -12.02 14.65
C ALA A 86 16.74 -12.98 13.46
N GLN A 87 16.40 -14.24 13.69
CA GLN A 87 16.29 -15.24 12.63
C GLN A 87 15.14 -14.92 11.66
N ARG A 88 13.96 -14.56 12.17
CA ARG A 88 12.83 -14.13 11.34
C ARG A 88 13.16 -12.90 10.50
N CYS A 89 13.87 -11.93 11.08
CA CYS A 89 14.35 -10.76 10.33
C CYS A 89 15.35 -11.13 9.21
N ARG A 90 16.26 -12.09 9.45
CA ARG A 90 17.20 -12.57 8.42
C ARG A 90 16.48 -13.28 7.27
N GLU A 91 15.47 -14.10 7.58
CA GLU A 91 14.63 -14.76 6.58
C GLU A 91 13.86 -13.73 5.75
N ALA A 92 13.24 -12.74 6.40
CA ALA A 92 12.55 -11.64 5.73
C ALA A 92 13.50 -10.82 4.83
N LEU A 93 14.75 -10.61 5.24
CA LEU A 93 15.78 -9.96 4.41
C LEU A 93 16.16 -10.80 3.19
N GLY A 94 16.24 -12.13 3.32
CA GLY A 94 16.49 -13.05 2.21
C GLY A 94 15.36 -13.10 1.18
N LEU A 95 14.12 -12.82 1.61
CA LEU A 95 12.93 -12.76 0.76
C LEU A 95 12.46 -11.33 0.47
N PHE A 96 13.29 -10.32 0.74
CA PHE A 96 12.85 -8.92 0.74
C PHE A 96 12.36 -8.43 -0.63
N ASP A 97 12.84 -9.02 -1.72
CA ASP A 97 12.37 -8.68 -3.07
C ASP A 97 10.89 -9.03 -3.29
N ARG A 98 10.34 -9.95 -2.48
CA ARG A 98 8.91 -10.31 -2.45
C ARG A 98 8.07 -9.42 -1.53
N ALA A 99 8.67 -8.45 -0.85
CA ALA A 99 7.93 -7.57 0.06
C ALA A 99 6.86 -6.78 -0.71
N ALA A 100 5.61 -6.86 -0.23
CA ALA A 100 4.44 -6.20 -0.83
C ALA A 100 4.36 -4.72 -0.45
N VAL A 101 5.35 -3.94 -0.90
CA VAL A 101 5.38 -2.47 -0.78
C VAL A 101 5.13 -1.86 -2.15
N HIS A 102 3.98 -1.23 -2.32
CA HIS A 102 3.49 -0.76 -3.62
C HIS A 102 2.95 0.66 -3.55
N THR A 103 2.78 1.29 -4.71
CA THR A 103 1.80 2.37 -4.83
C THR A 103 0.38 1.81 -4.78
N ILE A 104 -0.61 2.63 -4.40
CA ILE A 104 -2.03 2.23 -4.46
C ILE A 104 -2.38 1.75 -5.87
N HIS A 105 -1.97 2.53 -6.88
CA HIS A 105 -2.21 2.17 -8.28
C HIS A 105 -1.53 0.85 -8.64
N GLY A 106 -0.23 0.69 -8.34
CA GLY A 106 0.50 -0.55 -8.63
C GLY A 106 -0.12 -1.79 -7.98
N PHE A 107 -0.63 -1.65 -6.76
CA PHE A 107 -1.37 -2.72 -6.09
C PHE A 107 -2.68 -3.05 -6.80
N CYS A 108 -3.52 -2.06 -7.09
CA CYS A 108 -4.79 -2.27 -7.82
C CYS A 108 -4.56 -2.91 -9.19
N GLN A 109 -3.57 -2.45 -9.95
CA GLN A 109 -3.22 -3.05 -11.25
C GLN A 109 -2.80 -4.52 -11.11
N ARG A 110 -2.03 -4.86 -10.08
CA ARG A 110 -1.66 -6.25 -9.80
C ARG A 110 -2.90 -7.10 -9.52
N MET A 111 -3.81 -6.62 -8.66
CA MET A 111 -5.05 -7.34 -8.34
C MET A 111 -5.92 -7.55 -9.59
N LEU A 112 -6.02 -6.57 -10.47
CA LEU A 112 -6.77 -6.70 -11.73
C LEU A 112 -6.11 -7.72 -12.69
N ARG A 113 -4.78 -7.77 -12.77
CA ARG A 113 -4.11 -8.79 -13.59
C ARG A 113 -4.25 -10.20 -13.04
N GLU A 114 -4.27 -10.34 -11.71
CA GLU A 114 -4.29 -11.64 -11.04
C GLU A 114 -5.71 -12.21 -10.91
N PHE A 115 -6.71 -11.36 -10.66
CA PHE A 115 -8.10 -11.76 -10.36
C PHE A 115 -9.15 -11.06 -11.23
N GLY A 116 -8.77 -10.18 -12.15
CA GLY A 116 -9.72 -9.35 -12.93
C GLY A 116 -10.68 -10.18 -13.78
N HIS A 117 -10.24 -11.32 -14.28
CA HIS A 117 -11.11 -12.25 -15.01
C HIS A 117 -12.34 -12.67 -14.22
N GLU A 118 -12.18 -12.98 -12.92
CA GLU A 118 -13.28 -13.36 -12.03
C GLU A 118 -14.23 -12.18 -11.77
N ALA A 119 -13.71 -10.95 -11.87
CA ALA A 119 -14.47 -9.71 -11.76
C ALA A 119 -15.08 -9.23 -13.09
N GLY A 120 -14.98 -10.02 -14.17
CA GLY A 120 -15.51 -9.67 -15.49
C GLY A 120 -14.65 -8.68 -16.28
N VAL A 121 -13.40 -8.44 -15.86
CA VAL A 121 -12.43 -7.65 -16.62
C VAL A 121 -11.86 -8.53 -17.74
N PRO A 122 -11.90 -8.09 -19.01
CA PRO A 122 -11.31 -8.83 -20.13
C PRO A 122 -9.83 -9.13 -19.93
N ALA A 123 -9.39 -10.28 -20.44
CA ALA A 123 -8.00 -10.75 -20.38
C ALA A 123 -7.00 -9.75 -21.00
N ASP A 124 -7.47 -9.11 -22.06
CA ASP A 124 -6.78 -8.18 -22.94
C ASP A 124 -7.07 -6.72 -22.59
N ALA A 125 -7.70 -6.46 -21.44
CA ALA A 125 -7.98 -5.11 -20.99
C ALA A 125 -6.65 -4.35 -20.78
N GLU A 126 -6.45 -3.31 -21.60
CA GLU A 126 -5.33 -2.40 -21.44
C GLU A 126 -5.66 -1.29 -20.44
N ILE A 127 -4.69 -0.97 -19.59
CA ILE A 127 -4.85 0.12 -18.62
C ILE A 127 -4.58 1.44 -19.34
N LEU A 128 -5.65 2.22 -19.53
CA LEU A 128 -5.55 3.57 -20.02
C LEU A 128 -5.05 4.50 -18.88
N THR A 129 -3.80 4.95 -18.99
CA THR A 129 -3.17 5.83 -17.99
C THR A 129 -3.60 7.29 -18.10
N ASP A 130 -4.03 7.71 -19.29
CA ASP A 130 -4.64 9.02 -19.54
C ASP A 130 -6.02 8.86 -20.20
N PRO A 131 -7.12 9.08 -19.45
CA PRO A 131 -8.47 8.95 -19.99
C PRO A 131 -8.91 10.16 -20.80
N THR A 132 -8.09 11.21 -20.94
CA THR A 132 -8.46 12.47 -21.59
C THR A 132 -8.91 12.29 -23.04
N PRO A 133 -8.21 11.53 -23.90
CA PRO A 133 -8.63 11.34 -25.29
C PRO A 133 -10.01 10.68 -25.40
N LEU A 134 -10.25 9.65 -24.58
CA LEU A 134 -11.51 8.90 -24.52
C LEU A 134 -12.64 9.78 -23.96
N SER A 135 -12.37 10.53 -22.90
CA SER A 135 -13.34 11.46 -22.32
C SER A 135 -13.75 12.53 -23.33
N ALA A 136 -12.79 13.07 -24.08
CA ALA A 136 -13.08 14.05 -25.14
C ALA A 136 -13.90 13.44 -26.28
N GLU A 137 -13.67 12.17 -26.63
CA GLU A 137 -14.48 11.44 -27.60
C GLU A 137 -15.93 11.27 -27.13
N VAL A 138 -16.13 10.79 -25.89
CA VAL A 138 -17.47 10.63 -25.30
C VAL A 138 -18.21 11.97 -25.26
N VAL A 139 -17.52 13.06 -24.90
CA VAL A 139 -18.11 14.40 -24.91
C VAL A 139 -18.50 14.82 -26.33
N ARG A 140 -17.63 14.62 -27.33
CA ARG A 140 -17.95 14.93 -28.74
C ARG A 140 -19.15 14.13 -29.24
N GLU A 141 -19.19 12.84 -28.95
CA GLU A 141 -20.29 11.96 -29.37
C GLU A 141 -21.61 12.35 -28.70
N PHE A 142 -21.58 12.68 -27.40
CA PHE A 142 -22.75 13.20 -26.69
C PHE A 142 -23.32 14.45 -27.38
N PHE A 143 -22.48 15.42 -27.70
CA PHE A 143 -22.91 16.64 -28.38
C PHE A 143 -23.39 16.38 -29.81
N ALA A 144 -22.72 15.51 -30.58
CA ALA A 144 -23.15 15.15 -31.93
C ALA A 144 -24.56 14.53 -31.93
N ARG A 145 -24.84 13.60 -30.99
CA ARG A 145 -26.17 12.98 -30.84
C ARG A 145 -27.25 13.97 -30.42
N GLN A 146 -26.93 14.98 -29.61
CA GLN A 146 -27.90 16.03 -29.20
C GLN A 146 -28.18 17.06 -30.30
N ILE A 147 -27.21 17.34 -31.17
CA ILE A 147 -27.38 18.28 -32.29
C ILE A 147 -28.15 17.62 -33.44
N ASP A 148 -27.96 16.31 -33.70
CA ASP A 148 -28.67 15.54 -34.74
C ASP A 148 -30.09 15.11 -34.35
N HIS A 149 -30.50 15.30 -33.09
CA HIS A 149 -31.90 15.21 -32.64
C HIS A 149 -32.29 16.52 -31.93
N PRO A 150 -32.61 17.60 -32.69
CA PRO A 150 -33.21 18.76 -32.08
C PRO A 150 -34.51 18.32 -31.40
N ALA A 151 -34.66 18.65 -30.11
CA ALA A 151 -35.91 18.47 -29.38
C ALA A 151 -37.05 18.97 -30.27
N THR A 152 -37.93 18.05 -30.68
CA THR A 152 -39.16 18.44 -31.36
C THR A 152 -39.99 19.24 -30.34
N PRO A 153 -40.48 20.44 -30.70
CA PRO A 153 -41.21 21.29 -29.76
C PRO A 153 -42.48 20.63 -29.21
#